data_AF-A0A6N1VM06-F1
#
_entry.id   AF-A0A6N1VM06-F1
#
_cell.length_a   1.000
_cell.length_b   1.000
_cell.length_c   1.000
_cell.angle_alpha   90.00
_cell.angle_beta   90.00
_cell.angle_gamma   90.00
#
_symmetry.space_group_name_H-M   'P 1'
#
loop_
_entity.id
_entity.type
_entity.pdbx_description
1 polymer ?
#
loop_
_entity_poly.entity_id
_entity_poly.type
_entity_poly.pdbx_seq_one_letter_code
_entity_poly.pdbx_strand_id
1 'polypeptide(L)'
;MIGNIDDFGCAAALRAALAAFEAGCRRTGRTARLVDRVSDGDVVYCATRPVARHLEERLREVGKPGVRVLLCEPGTVQALAVLRHGGVYFESDWVIGFFEVAIDRAARAMAAAADISRGDKFASGPVEPLTIVDRGSLYDWAYGPEKTGGRE
;
A
#
# COMPACT_ATOMS: atom_id res chain seq x y z
N MET A 1 8.33 27.81 -28.57
CA MET A 1 7.08 27.14 -28.18
C MET A 1 7.47 25.74 -27.71
N ILE A 2 7.75 25.57 -26.41
CA ILE A 2 8.15 24.28 -25.83
C ILE A 2 6.86 23.66 -25.30
N GLY A 3 6.23 22.84 -26.14
CA GLY A 3 5.00 22.14 -25.81
C GLY A 3 5.24 21.04 -24.78
N ASN A 4 4.49 21.13 -23.69
CA ASN A 4 3.71 20.02 -23.15
C ASN A 4 4.46 18.70 -22.86
N ILE A 5 5.22 18.64 -21.77
CA ILE A 5 5.83 17.38 -21.28
C ILE A 5 4.77 16.39 -20.72
N ASP A 6 3.49 16.77 -20.68
CA ASP A 6 2.37 15.81 -20.52
C ASP A 6 2.09 14.98 -21.80
N ASP A 7 2.82 15.19 -22.90
CA ASP A 7 2.65 14.47 -24.18
C ASP A 7 3.31 13.07 -24.21
N PHE A 8 4.13 12.67 -23.23
CA PHE A 8 4.95 11.45 -23.34
C PHE A 8 4.25 10.14 -22.97
N GLY A 9 2.97 10.15 -22.57
CA GLY A 9 2.21 8.93 -22.30
C GLY A 9 2.79 8.06 -21.17
N CYS A 10 3.77 8.53 -20.40
CA CYS A 10 4.48 7.71 -19.42
C CYS A 10 3.57 7.26 -18.28
N ALA A 11 2.71 8.13 -17.75
CA ALA A 11 1.72 7.75 -16.74
C ALA A 11 0.72 6.72 -17.31
N ALA A 12 0.26 6.92 -18.54
CA ALA A 12 -0.62 5.97 -19.23
C ALA A 12 0.08 4.62 -19.48
N ALA A 13 1.36 4.62 -19.87
CA ALA A 13 2.16 3.43 -20.07
C ALA A 13 2.42 2.67 -18.76
N LEU A 14 2.72 3.38 -17.67
CA LEU A 14 2.87 2.79 -16.34
C LEU A 14 1.56 2.19 -15.84
N ARG A 15 0.41 2.87 -16.04
CA ARG A 15 -0.91 2.31 -15.72
C ARG A 15 -1.23 1.08 -16.57
N ALA A 16 -0.94 1.10 -17.87
CA ALA A 16 -1.13 -0.04 -18.74
C ALA A 16 -0.23 -1.23 -18.33
N ALA A 17 1.02 -0.96 -17.97
CA ALA A 17 1.94 -1.97 -17.45
C ALA A 17 1.46 -2.55 -16.11
N LEU A 18 0.94 -1.72 -15.21
CA LEU A 18 0.37 -2.16 -13.94
C LEU A 18 -0.90 -3.01 -14.15
N ALA A 19 -1.78 -2.61 -15.08
CA ALA A 19 -2.96 -3.39 -15.44
C ALA A 19 -2.59 -4.73 -16.07
N ALA A 20 -1.58 -4.76 -16.94
CA ALA A 20 -1.06 -6.00 -17.54
C ALA A 20 -0.41 -6.90 -16.47
N PHE A 21 0.35 -6.31 -15.54
CA PHE A 21 0.85 -7.00 -14.37
C PHE A 21 -0.32 -7.60 -13.61
N GLU A 22 -1.27 -6.80 -13.12
CA GLU A 22 -2.45 -7.25 -12.36
C GLU A 22 -3.22 -8.38 -13.08
N ALA A 23 -3.47 -8.26 -14.38
CA ALA A 23 -4.11 -9.31 -15.16
C ALA A 23 -3.32 -10.63 -15.16
N GLY A 24 -1.98 -10.56 -15.26
CA GLY A 24 -1.09 -11.71 -15.07
C GLY A 24 -1.05 -12.22 -13.62
N CYS A 25 -1.32 -11.35 -12.65
CA CYS A 25 -1.34 -11.67 -11.21
C CYS A 25 -2.52 -12.54 -10.81
N ARG A 26 -3.73 -12.17 -11.25
CA ARG A 26 -5.01 -12.77 -10.82
C ARG A 26 -5.07 -14.29 -11.04
N ARG A 27 -4.29 -14.85 -11.96
CA ARG A 27 -4.30 -16.27 -12.33
C ARG A 27 -3.29 -17.14 -11.58
N THR A 28 -2.57 -16.61 -10.59
CA THR A 28 -1.40 -17.31 -10.00
C THR A 28 -1.59 -17.82 -8.57
N GLY A 29 -2.77 -17.66 -7.96
CA GLY A 29 -3.04 -18.16 -6.60
C GLY A 29 -2.16 -17.52 -5.52
N ARG A 30 -1.91 -16.20 -5.62
CA ARG A 30 -0.88 -15.52 -4.84
C ARG A 30 -1.11 -15.52 -3.35
N THR A 31 -2.35 -15.37 -2.92
CA THR A 31 -2.71 -15.48 -1.50
C THR A 31 -2.37 -16.87 -0.97
N ALA A 32 -2.57 -17.92 -1.77
CA ALA A 32 -2.15 -19.28 -1.40
C ALA A 32 -0.62 -19.41 -1.30
N ARG A 33 0.12 -18.90 -2.31
CA ARG A 33 1.59 -18.91 -2.28
C ARG A 33 2.18 -18.05 -1.15
N LEU A 34 1.49 -16.98 -0.77
CA LEU A 34 1.87 -16.13 0.36
C LEU A 34 1.71 -16.91 1.67
N VAL A 35 0.58 -17.57 1.86
CA VAL A 35 0.31 -18.45 3.01
C VAL A 35 1.38 -19.55 3.13
N ASP A 36 1.86 -20.10 2.02
CA ASP A 36 2.93 -21.11 2.04
C ASP A 36 4.29 -20.54 2.50
N ARG A 37 4.58 -19.28 2.19
CA ARG A 37 5.88 -18.63 2.41
C ARG A 37 6.07 -18.02 3.79
N VAL A 38 5.00 -17.54 4.40
CA VAL A 38 5.07 -16.88 5.72
C VAL A 38 5.28 -17.90 6.84
N SER A 39 5.93 -17.47 7.90
CA SER A 39 6.22 -18.24 9.12
C SER A 39 5.76 -17.48 10.36
N ASP A 40 5.53 -18.20 11.47
CA ASP A 40 5.16 -17.55 12.73
C ASP A 40 6.15 -16.44 13.12
N GLY A 41 5.62 -15.29 13.55
CA GLY A 41 6.38 -14.07 13.78
C GLY A 41 6.39 -13.10 12.61
N ASP A 42 6.11 -13.57 11.39
CA ASP A 42 6.00 -12.73 10.20
C ASP A 42 4.78 -11.82 10.25
N VAL A 43 4.81 -10.78 9.40
CA VAL A 43 3.72 -9.83 9.25
C VAL A 43 3.32 -9.69 7.79
N VAL A 44 2.01 -9.72 7.55
CA VAL A 44 1.42 -9.45 6.25
C VAL A 44 0.58 -8.20 6.29
N TYR A 45 0.87 -7.24 5.43
CA TYR A 45 0.06 -6.05 5.24
C TYR A 45 -0.99 -6.24 4.15
N CYS A 46 -2.23 -5.88 4.46
CA CYS A 46 -3.38 -5.97 3.57
C CYS A 46 -4.01 -4.59 3.36
N ALA A 47 -4.48 -4.33 2.13
CA ALA A 47 -5.13 -3.07 1.79
C ALA A 47 -6.54 -2.93 2.38
N THR A 48 -7.24 -4.05 2.61
CA THR A 48 -8.66 -4.03 3.00
C THR A 48 -8.99 -5.02 4.10
N ARG A 49 -10.00 -4.68 4.92
CA ARG A 49 -10.52 -5.54 6.01
C ARG A 49 -10.98 -6.93 5.53
N PRO A 50 -11.74 -7.05 4.41
CA PRO A 50 -12.19 -8.36 3.94
C PRO A 50 -11.02 -9.28 3.58
N VAL A 51 -9.99 -8.75 2.92
CA VAL A 51 -8.79 -9.52 2.54
C VAL A 51 -7.99 -9.94 3.76
N ALA A 52 -7.79 -9.03 4.73
CA ALA A 52 -7.11 -9.34 5.98
C ALA A 52 -7.78 -10.49 6.73
N ARG A 53 -9.10 -10.41 6.92
CA ARG A 53 -9.88 -11.46 7.60
C ARG A 53 -9.78 -12.80 6.88
N HIS A 54 -9.91 -12.80 5.55
CA HIS A 54 -9.79 -14.03 4.77
C HIS A 54 -8.39 -14.65 4.92
N LEU A 55 -7.33 -13.83 4.90
CA LEU A 55 -5.97 -14.31 5.08
C LEU A 55 -5.74 -14.88 6.49
N GLU A 56 -6.27 -14.23 7.54
CA GLU A 56 -6.20 -14.73 8.92
C GLU A 56 -6.87 -16.10 9.08
N GLU A 57 -8.05 -16.29 8.48
CA GLU A 57 -8.76 -17.58 8.46
C GLU A 57 -7.90 -18.66 7.78
N ARG A 58 -7.34 -18.35 6.61
CA ARG A 58 -6.48 -19.28 5.86
C ARG A 58 -5.20 -19.64 6.61
N LEU A 59 -4.56 -18.67 7.27
CA LEU A 59 -3.35 -18.91 8.07
C LEU A 59 -3.64 -19.82 9.28
N ARG A 60 -4.80 -19.66 9.91
CA ARG A 60 -5.24 -20.54 11.00
C ARG A 60 -5.49 -21.96 10.51
N GLU A 61 -6.14 -22.12 9.36
CA GLU A 61 -6.41 -23.44 8.76
C GLU A 61 -5.13 -24.22 8.43
N VAL A 62 -4.06 -23.55 8.02
CA VAL A 62 -2.78 -24.19 7.71
C VAL A 62 -1.81 -24.27 8.89
N GLY A 63 -2.27 -23.93 10.11
CA GLY A 63 -1.48 -24.06 11.33
C GLY A 63 -0.40 -23.00 11.52
N LYS A 64 -0.61 -21.76 11.02
CA LYS A 64 0.30 -20.62 11.18
C LYS A 64 -0.35 -19.44 11.95
N PRO A 65 -0.83 -19.66 13.19
CA PRO A 65 -1.54 -18.63 13.95
C PRO A 65 -0.64 -17.50 14.46
N GLY A 66 0.70 -17.66 14.41
CA GLY A 66 1.67 -16.66 14.85
C GLY A 66 2.01 -15.60 13.81
N VAL A 67 1.48 -15.71 12.59
CA VAL A 67 1.59 -14.68 11.55
C VAL A 67 0.59 -13.56 11.87
N ARG A 68 1.06 -12.31 11.95
CA ARG A 68 0.15 -11.16 12.16
C ARG A 68 -0.29 -10.60 10.81
N VAL A 69 -1.59 -10.35 10.67
CA VAL A 69 -2.15 -9.68 9.51
C VAL A 69 -2.56 -8.28 9.94
N LEU A 70 -2.02 -7.27 9.27
CA LEU A 70 -2.27 -5.86 9.60
C LEU A 70 -2.90 -5.17 8.40
N LEU A 71 -3.84 -4.28 8.70
CA LEU A 71 -4.32 -3.34 7.71
C LEU A 71 -3.26 -2.25 7.53
N CYS A 72 -3.11 -1.79 6.30
CA CYS A 72 -2.30 -0.63 5.96
C CYS A 72 -2.81 -0.08 4.65
N GLU A 73 -3.03 1.22 4.56
CA GLU A 73 -3.38 1.82 3.28
C GLU A 73 -2.14 1.88 2.38
N PRO A 74 -2.25 1.55 1.08
CA PRO A 74 -1.10 1.56 0.17
C PRO A 74 -0.43 2.93 0.02
N GLY A 75 -1.12 4.01 0.39
CA GLY A 75 -0.58 5.37 0.41
C GLY A 75 0.30 5.69 1.61
N THR A 76 0.42 4.78 2.58
CA THR A 76 1.03 5.00 3.91
C THR A 76 2.24 4.09 4.09
N VAL A 77 3.42 4.57 3.71
CA VAL A 77 4.67 3.77 3.70
C VAL A 77 5.40 3.80 5.04
N GLN A 78 4.94 4.53 6.07
CA GLN A 78 5.81 4.67 7.25
C GLN A 78 6.03 3.39 8.00
N ALA A 79 7.29 3.26 8.41
CA ALA A 79 7.73 2.42 9.50
C ALA A 79 7.42 0.93 9.33
N LEU A 80 7.60 0.41 8.10
CA LEU A 80 7.91 -1.02 7.92
C LEU A 80 9.17 -1.43 8.70
N ALA A 81 10.01 -0.46 9.06
CA ALA A 81 10.96 -0.58 10.15
C ALA A 81 10.22 -0.41 11.48
N VAL A 82 9.76 -1.50 12.10
CA VAL A 82 10.28 -2.02 13.37
C VAL A 82 9.51 -3.31 13.72
N LEU A 83 9.89 -4.43 13.12
CA LEU A 83 9.56 -5.74 13.66
C LEU A 83 10.89 -6.42 13.98
N ARG A 84 11.17 -6.58 15.28
CA ARG A 84 12.44 -7.14 15.75
C ARG A 84 12.58 -8.64 15.43
N HIS A 85 11.51 -9.30 15.00
CA HIS A 85 11.48 -10.73 14.67
C HIS A 85 10.46 -10.97 13.53
N GLY A 86 10.85 -11.69 12.49
CA GLY A 86 10.00 -12.08 11.36
C GLY A 86 10.19 -11.27 10.07
N GLY A 87 9.78 -11.86 8.95
CA GLY A 87 9.70 -11.22 7.63
C GLY A 87 8.47 -10.33 7.48
N VAL A 88 8.56 -9.37 6.57
CA VAL A 88 7.46 -8.47 6.21
C VAL A 88 7.02 -8.77 4.79
N TYR A 89 5.73 -9.00 4.61
CA TYR A 89 5.12 -9.30 3.33
C TYR A 89 3.95 -8.36 3.06
N PHE A 90 3.66 -8.17 1.78
CA PHE A 90 2.55 -7.38 1.31
C PHE A 90 1.63 -8.26 0.49
N GLU A 91 0.35 -8.16 0.79
CA GLU A 91 -0.69 -8.75 -0.04
C GLU A 91 -0.71 -8.04 -1.41
N SER A 92 -1.09 -8.77 -2.47
CA SER A 92 -0.94 -8.30 -3.84
C SER A 92 -1.75 -7.03 -4.16
N ASP A 93 -2.96 -6.91 -3.64
CA ASP A 93 -3.80 -5.72 -3.85
C ASP A 93 -3.19 -4.50 -3.16
N TRP A 94 -2.51 -4.72 -2.03
CA TRP A 94 -1.73 -3.65 -1.39
C TRP A 94 -0.59 -3.17 -2.29
N VAL A 95 0.19 -4.09 -2.87
CA VAL A 95 1.29 -3.74 -3.78
C VAL A 95 0.79 -2.99 -5.01
N ILE A 96 -0.32 -3.43 -5.60
CA ILE A 96 -0.94 -2.78 -6.75
C ILE A 96 -1.37 -1.35 -6.38
N GLY A 97 -2.15 -1.20 -5.29
CA GLY A 97 -2.60 0.10 -4.83
C GLY A 97 -1.44 1.05 -4.50
N PHE A 98 -0.30 0.52 -4.02
CA PHE A 98 0.88 1.32 -3.72
C PHE A 98 1.44 1.95 -5.00
N PHE A 99 1.54 1.16 -6.08
CA PHE A 99 1.99 1.67 -7.38
C PHE A 99 0.98 2.63 -8.01
N GLU A 100 -0.32 2.39 -7.86
CA GLU A 100 -1.36 3.33 -8.32
C GLU A 100 -1.20 4.70 -7.65
N VAL A 101 -1.10 4.72 -6.32
CA VAL A 101 -0.90 5.95 -5.55
C VAL A 101 0.40 6.66 -5.95
N ALA A 102 1.48 5.90 -6.18
CA ALA A 102 2.76 6.46 -6.61
C ALA A 102 2.69 7.07 -8.02
N ILE A 103 2.07 6.39 -8.98
CA ILE A 103 1.86 6.89 -10.36
C ILE A 103 1.02 8.17 -10.33
N ASP A 104 -0.06 8.19 -9.56
CA ASP A 104 -0.96 9.34 -9.47
C ASP A 104 -0.28 10.55 -8.81
N ARG A 105 0.54 10.32 -7.78
CA ARG A 105 1.35 11.38 -7.16
C ARG A 105 2.37 11.94 -8.16
N ALA A 106 3.07 11.09 -8.89
CA ALA A 106 4.05 11.53 -9.90
C ALA A 106 3.37 12.32 -11.03
N ALA A 107 2.23 11.85 -11.53
CA ALA A 107 1.46 12.56 -12.56
C ALA A 107 1.04 13.95 -12.09
N ARG A 108 0.51 14.07 -10.86
CA ARG A 108 0.14 15.37 -10.28
C ARG A 108 1.34 16.31 -10.11
N ALA A 109 2.48 15.78 -9.64
CA ALA A 109 3.70 16.57 -9.48
C ALA A 109 4.24 17.10 -10.82
N MET A 110 4.19 16.27 -11.88
CA MET A 110 4.59 16.68 -13.22
C MET A 110 3.66 17.75 -13.80
N ALA A 111 2.34 17.60 -13.63
CA ALA A 111 1.38 18.63 -14.05
C ALA A 111 1.62 19.96 -13.34
N ALA A 112 1.80 19.95 -12.02
CA ALA A 112 2.11 21.16 -11.26
C ALA A 112 3.43 21.83 -11.69
N ALA A 113 4.47 21.04 -11.99
CA ALA A 113 5.73 21.56 -12.51
C ALA A 113 5.58 22.18 -13.92
N ALA A 114 4.72 21.60 -14.76
CA ALA A 114 4.43 22.12 -16.09
C ALA A 114 3.67 23.46 -16.04
N ASP A 115 2.74 23.62 -15.09
CA ASP A 115 2.01 24.88 -14.87
C ASP A 115 2.97 25.99 -14.43
N ILE A 116 3.87 25.69 -13.49
CA ILE A 116 4.93 26.62 -13.04
C ILE A 116 5.78 27.07 -14.23
N SER A 117 6.16 26.13 -15.10
CA SER A 117 7.01 26.43 -16.26
C SER A 117 6.31 27.27 -17.33
N ARG A 118 4.96 27.32 -17.33
CA ARG A 118 4.14 28.13 -18.26
C ARG A 118 3.79 29.52 -17.72
N GLY A 119 4.03 29.79 -16.44
CA GLY A 119 3.72 31.08 -15.81
C GLY A 119 2.25 31.24 -15.42
N ASP A 120 1.47 30.16 -15.43
CA ASP A 120 0.07 30.17 -14.99
C ASP A 120 0.00 30.20 -13.45
N LYS A 121 -0.89 31.02 -12.89
CA LYS A 121 -1.09 31.11 -11.44
C LYS A 121 -1.72 29.81 -10.93
N PHE A 122 -0.98 29.12 -10.06
CA PHE A 122 -1.34 27.90 -9.30
C PHE A 122 -2.84 27.57 -9.26
N ALA A 123 -3.24 26.51 -9.98
CA ALA A 123 -4.53 25.82 -9.78
C ALA A 123 -4.37 24.44 -9.10
N SER A 124 -3.15 23.92 -8.99
CA SER A 124 -2.89 22.61 -8.38
C SER A 124 -2.76 22.70 -6.86
N GLY A 125 -3.68 22.02 -6.16
CA GLY A 125 -3.65 21.89 -4.71
C GLY A 125 -2.39 21.16 -4.20
N PRO A 126 -2.08 21.25 -2.89
CA PRO A 126 -0.87 20.66 -2.32
C PRO A 126 -0.80 19.16 -2.62
N VAL A 127 0.37 18.69 -3.04
CA VAL A 127 0.67 17.25 -3.05
C VAL A 127 0.80 16.82 -1.60
N GLU A 128 -0.20 16.11 -1.08
CA GLU A 128 -0.16 15.64 0.30
C GLU A 128 1.10 14.77 0.52
N PRO A 129 1.92 15.11 1.54
CA PRO A 129 3.06 14.29 1.89
C PRO A 129 2.61 12.90 2.32
N LEU A 130 3.49 11.93 2.22
CA LEU A 130 3.33 10.65 2.92
C LEU A 130 3.22 10.94 4.43
N THR A 131 2.01 10.81 4.99
CA THR A 131 1.64 11.22 6.36
C THR A 131 2.31 10.40 7.43
N ILE A 132 3.32 10.91 8.17
CA ILE A 132 4.11 10.14 9.17
C ILE A 132 3.30 9.66 10.37
N VAL A 133 3.00 8.36 10.44
CA VAL A 133 2.32 7.74 11.59
C VAL A 133 3.33 7.01 12.49
N ASP A 134 3.43 7.43 13.75
CA ASP A 134 4.27 6.79 14.78
C ASP A 134 3.68 5.44 15.25
N ARG A 135 4.56 4.59 15.79
CA ARG A 135 4.31 3.20 16.22
C ARG A 135 3.14 3.06 17.20
N GLY A 136 2.91 4.05 18.06
CA GLY A 136 1.76 4.07 18.98
C GLY A 136 0.42 4.23 18.27
N SER A 137 0.40 5.02 17.19
CA SER A 137 -0.82 5.30 16.41
C SER A 137 -1.22 4.16 15.47
N LEU A 138 -0.31 3.25 15.13
CA LEU A 138 -0.58 2.11 14.24
C LEU A 138 -1.48 1.05 14.90
N TYR A 139 -1.35 0.86 16.21
CA TYR A 139 -2.20 -0.07 16.97
C TYR A 139 -3.62 0.49 17.13
N ASP A 140 -3.76 1.77 17.48
CA ASP A 140 -5.04 2.46 17.59
C ASP A 140 -5.73 2.62 16.22
N TRP A 141 -4.97 2.80 15.14
CA TRP A 141 -5.51 2.88 13.78
C TRP A 141 -5.95 1.51 13.23
N ALA A 142 -5.17 0.45 13.48
CA ALA A 142 -5.50 -0.90 13.03
C ALA A 142 -6.64 -1.54 13.84
N TYR A 143 -6.77 -1.22 15.14
CA TYR A 143 -7.69 -1.89 16.06
C TYR A 143 -8.71 -0.99 16.77
N GLY A 144 -8.64 0.34 16.64
CA GLY A 144 -9.54 1.28 17.34
C GLY A 144 -9.36 1.24 18.87
N PRO A 145 -9.88 2.24 19.60
CA PRO A 145 -9.71 2.35 21.06
C PRO A 145 -10.44 1.27 21.89
N GLU A 146 -11.02 0.23 21.29
CA GLU A 146 -11.90 -0.70 22.01
C GLU A 146 -11.20 -1.82 22.81
N LYS A 147 -9.87 -1.81 23.01
CA LYS A 147 -9.20 -2.86 23.80
C LYS A 147 -8.14 -2.39 24.80
N THR A 148 -8.19 -1.15 25.28
CA THR A 148 -7.53 -0.77 26.55
C THR A 148 -8.55 -0.81 27.69
N GLY A 149 -9.14 -1.98 27.92
CA GLY A 149 -10.06 -2.23 29.01
C GLY A 149 -9.67 -3.50 29.75
N GLY A 150 -8.84 -3.35 30.78
CA GLY A 150 -8.68 -4.35 31.83
C GLY A 150 -7.28 -4.91 32.00
N ARG A 151 -6.51 -4.30 32.90
CA ARG A 151 -5.86 -4.94 34.06
C ARG A 151 -5.12 -3.90 34.88
N GLU A 152 -5.81 -3.38 35.90
CA GLU A 152 -5.24 -3.20 37.24
C GLU A 152 -6.06 -4.07 38.20
#